data_AF-A0A914QU87-F1
#
_entry.id   AF-A0A914QU87-F1
#
_cell.length_a   1.000
_cell.length_b   1.000
_cell.length_c   1.000
_cell.angle_alpha   90.00
_cell.angle_beta   90.00
_cell.angle_gamma   90.00
#
_symmetry.space_group_name_H-M   'P 1'
#
loop_
_entity.id
_entity.type
_entity.pdbx_description
1 polymer ?
#
loop_
_entity_poly.entity_id
_entity_poly.type
_entity_poly.pdbx_seq_one_letter_code
_entity_poly.pdbx_strand_id
1 'polypeptide(L)'
;MLRIFKSSIPALLKQHQQIIFPTTSRAYAVGAKVVPTKENKTYIEEDVEKLCKFVCVNYFVEGEEPGPKILPNSEYPEWLFKLDLSPPKALEDMDPDVDGWKYWEAVKERKLRQKVRHEKLRIKFIHMQDSPSLKKLK
;
A
#
# COMPACT_ATOMS: atom_id res chain seq x y z
N MET A 1 -0.35 34.07 54.08
CA MET A 1 -1.12 33.72 52.86
C MET A 1 -0.11 33.39 51.77
N LEU A 2 -0.07 32.28 51.06
CA LEU A 2 -0.90 31.07 50.93
C LEU A 2 0.07 29.93 50.56
N ARG A 3 -0.14 28.74 51.13
CA ARG A 3 0.49 27.49 50.71
C ARG A 3 -0.06 27.11 49.34
N ILE A 4 0.79 26.75 48.38
CA ILE A 4 0.37 25.95 47.23
C ILE A 4 1.38 24.82 47.05
N PHE A 5 0.83 23.62 46.91
CA PHE A 5 1.44 22.31 47.03
C PHE A 5 2.53 22.03 45.99
N LYS A 6 3.59 21.34 46.43
CA LYS A 6 4.41 20.49 45.57
C LYS A 6 3.55 19.31 45.11
N SER A 7 2.92 19.41 43.94
CA SER A 7 2.36 18.24 43.27
C SER A 7 3.48 17.56 42.48
N SER A 8 3.95 16.46 43.06
CA SER A 8 4.64 15.36 42.38
C SER A 8 3.97 15.07 41.04
N ILE A 9 4.66 15.34 39.94
CA ILE A 9 4.35 14.75 38.65
C ILE A 9 5.44 13.70 38.44
N PRO A 10 5.11 12.40 38.49
CA PRO A 10 6.11 11.35 38.30
C PRO A 10 6.70 11.46 36.90
N ALA A 11 8.01 11.24 36.83
CA ALA A 11 8.77 11.10 35.60
C ALA A 11 8.17 9.98 34.75
N LEU A 12 7.21 10.33 33.89
CA LEU A 12 6.68 9.44 32.87
C LEU A 12 7.74 9.31 31.78
N LEU A 13 8.59 8.29 31.98
CA LEU A 13 9.03 7.36 30.95
C LEU A 13 9.07 7.96 29.55
N LYS A 14 10.27 8.47 29.19
CA LYS A 14 10.74 8.49 27.81
C LYS A 14 10.78 7.04 27.29
N GLN A 15 9.64 6.47 26.95
CA GLN A 15 9.57 5.37 25.99
C GLN A 15 9.61 6.00 24.60
N HIS A 16 10.80 6.52 24.25
CA HIS A 16 11.17 6.70 22.87
C HIS A 16 11.30 5.28 22.30
N GLN A 17 10.18 4.71 21.84
CA GLN A 17 10.19 3.52 21.03
C GLN A 17 11.02 3.87 19.79
N GLN A 18 12.26 3.40 19.78
CA GLN A 18 13.08 3.38 18.60
C GLN A 18 12.30 2.54 17.58
N ILE A 19 11.72 3.20 16.59
CA ILE A 19 11.20 2.53 15.41
C ILE A 19 12.42 1.94 14.73
N ILE A 20 12.64 0.65 14.97
CA ILE A 20 13.65 -0.14 14.29
C ILE A 20 13.20 -0.22 12.84
N PHE A 21 13.77 0.61 11.97
CA PHE A 21 13.66 0.39 10.53
C PHE A 21 14.31 -0.96 10.23
N PRO A 22 13.62 -1.93 9.61
CA PRO A 22 14.24 -3.19 9.27
C PRO A 22 15.36 -2.91 8.27
N THR A 23 16.60 -3.10 8.72
CA THR A 23 17.76 -3.18 7.84
C THR A 23 17.54 -4.37 6.93
N THR A 24 17.49 -4.13 5.62
CA THR A 24 17.44 -5.18 4.59
C THR A 24 18.69 -6.05 4.74
N SER A 25 18.59 -7.12 5.53
CA SER A 25 19.53 -8.21 5.49
C SER A 25 19.33 -8.92 4.15
N ARG A 26 20.38 -8.93 3.32
CA ARG A 26 20.40 -9.77 2.12
C ARG A 26 20.41 -11.22 2.60
N ALA A 27 19.25 -11.88 2.55
CA ALA A 27 19.16 -13.31 2.78
C ALA A 27 19.86 -14.03 1.62
N TYR A 28 20.97 -14.70 1.91
CA TYR A 28 21.56 -15.67 1.00
C TYR A 28 20.53 -16.81 0.80
N ALA A 29 20.27 -17.15 -0.45
CA ALA A 29 19.23 -18.10 -0.83
C ALA A 29 19.53 -19.51 -0.28
N VAL A 30 19.02 -19.81 0.91
CA VAL A 30 18.74 -21.19 1.33
C VAL A 30 17.45 -21.58 0.64
N GLY A 31 17.51 -22.64 -0.18
CA GLY A 31 16.46 -23.09 -1.10
C GLY A 31 15.05 -22.83 -0.58
N ALA A 32 14.35 -21.92 -1.25
CA ALA A 32 12.96 -21.64 -0.98
C ALA A 32 12.16 -22.94 -1.19
N LYS A 33 11.78 -23.60 -0.09
CA LYS A 33 10.78 -24.66 -0.14
C LYS A 33 9.54 -24.02 -0.75
N VAL A 34 9.14 -24.48 -1.94
CA VAL A 34 7.88 -24.11 -2.54
C VAL A 34 6.80 -24.55 -1.57
N VAL A 35 6.33 -23.60 -0.76
CA VAL A 35 5.15 -23.82 0.09
C VAL A 35 4.01 -24.05 -0.89
N PRO A 36 3.30 -25.19 -0.84
CA PRO A 36 2.13 -25.40 -1.67
C PRO A 36 1.16 -24.26 -1.38
N THR A 37 0.92 -23.41 -2.37
CA THR A 37 -0.12 -22.39 -2.31
C THR A 37 -1.43 -23.12 -2.09
N LYS A 38 -2.03 -22.95 -0.92
CA LYS A 38 -3.38 -23.43 -0.65
C LYS A 38 -4.28 -22.79 -1.70
N GLU A 39 -4.90 -23.61 -2.52
CA GLU A 39 -5.90 -23.16 -3.49
C GLU A 39 -7.01 -22.43 -2.72
N ASN A 40 -7.39 -21.23 -3.18
CA ASN A 40 -8.50 -20.48 -2.58
C ASN A 40 -9.81 -21.18 -2.96
N LYS A 41 -10.29 -22.10 -2.12
CA LYS A 41 -11.55 -22.83 -2.28
C LYS A 41 -12.74 -22.04 -1.74
N THR A 42 -12.75 -20.72 -1.91
CA THR A 42 -13.89 -19.90 -1.52
C THR A 42 -14.99 -20.08 -2.56
N TYR A 43 -16.12 -20.63 -2.13
CA TYR A 43 -17.33 -20.74 -2.95
C TYR A 43 -17.79 -19.34 -3.37
N ILE A 44 -18.10 -19.17 -4.66
CA ILE A 44 -18.62 -17.92 -5.22
C ILE A 44 -20.05 -18.22 -5.65
N GLU A 45 -21.00 -17.48 -5.10
CA GLU A 45 -22.41 -17.56 -5.49
C GLU A 45 -22.59 -17.12 -6.95
N GLU A 46 -23.25 -17.94 -7.76
CA GLU A 46 -23.48 -17.66 -9.20
C GLU A 46 -24.90 -17.11 -9.49
N ASP A 47 -25.79 -17.14 -8.50
CA ASP A 47 -27.19 -16.72 -8.65
C ASP A 47 -27.31 -15.18 -8.72
N VAL A 48 -27.78 -14.70 -9.87
CA VAL A 48 -27.93 -13.26 -10.18
C VAL A 48 -28.86 -12.58 -9.17
N GLU A 49 -29.96 -13.23 -8.76
CA GLU A 49 -30.93 -12.61 -7.86
C GLU A 49 -30.35 -12.37 -6.47
N LYS A 50 -29.52 -13.29 -5.99
CA LYS A 50 -28.82 -13.18 -4.71
C LYS A 50 -27.75 -12.10 -4.78
N LEU A 51 -26.95 -12.07 -5.85
CA LEU A 51 -25.88 -11.09 -6.05
C LEU A 51 -26.39 -9.64 -6.16
N CYS A 52 -27.57 -9.43 -6.73
CA CYS A 52 -28.16 -8.09 -6.80
C CYS A 52 -28.76 -7.61 -5.46
N LYS A 53 -29.14 -8.53 -4.56
CA LYS A 53 -29.82 -8.20 -3.29
C LYS A 53 -28.85 -8.16 -2.10
N PHE A 54 -27.76 -8.90 -2.14
CA PHE A 54 -26.88 -9.14 -1.00
C PHE A 54 -25.40 -8.96 -1.34
N VAL A 55 -24.62 -8.55 -0.33
CA VAL A 55 -23.16 -8.46 -0.39
C VAL A 55 -22.56 -9.80 0.06
N CYS A 56 -22.22 -10.66 -0.90
CA CYS A 56 -21.65 -12.00 -0.65
C CYS A 56 -20.17 -11.97 -0.24
N VAL A 57 -19.82 -11.20 0.79
CA VAL A 57 -18.43 -11.02 1.31
C VAL A 57 -18.25 -11.67 2.70
N ASN A 58 -19.28 -12.29 3.24
CA ASN A 58 -19.21 -12.93 4.56
C ASN A 58 -18.23 -14.13 4.53
N TYR A 59 -17.22 -14.09 5.39
CA TYR A 59 -16.24 -15.18 5.57
C TYR A 59 -16.48 -16.01 6.84
N PHE A 60 -17.43 -15.61 7.68
CA PHE A 60 -17.79 -16.34 8.89
C PHE A 60 -18.70 -17.52 8.57
N VAL A 61 -18.35 -18.70 9.08
CA VAL A 61 -19.10 -19.96 8.88
C VAL A 61 -20.39 -19.99 9.70
N GLU A 62 -20.47 -19.20 10.78
CA GLU A 62 -21.58 -19.20 11.73
C GLU A 62 -22.67 -18.14 11.42
N GLY A 63 -22.59 -17.48 10.25
CA GLY A 63 -23.55 -16.44 9.84
C GLY A 63 -24.70 -16.98 8.99
N GLU A 64 -25.84 -16.31 9.02
CA GLU A 64 -26.90 -16.54 8.02
C GLU A 64 -26.34 -16.20 6.62
N GLU A 65 -26.23 -17.20 5.75
CA GLU A 65 -26.11 -17.00 4.32
C GLU A 65 -27.45 -16.46 3.80
N PRO A 66 -27.50 -15.42 2.95
CA PRO A 66 -26.45 -14.60 2.35
C PRO A 66 -26.06 -13.38 3.21
N GLY A 67 -24.87 -12.79 2.95
CA GLY A 67 -24.33 -11.64 3.71
C GLY A 67 -25.23 -10.38 3.74
N PRO A 68 -24.74 -9.25 4.29
CA PRO A 68 -25.57 -8.06 4.50
C PRO A 68 -26.33 -7.63 3.24
N LYS A 69 -27.63 -7.34 3.39
CA LYS A 69 -28.49 -6.89 2.29
C LYS A 69 -28.06 -5.50 1.80
N ILE A 70 -28.12 -5.29 0.49
CA ILE A 70 -27.89 -3.98 -0.13
C ILE A 70 -29.08 -3.07 0.19
N LEU A 71 -28.79 -1.92 0.77
CA LEU A 71 -29.76 -0.92 1.22
C LEU A 71 -30.04 0.08 0.08
N PRO A 72 -31.13 0.88 0.16
CA PRO A 72 -31.36 1.95 -0.82
C PRO A 72 -30.28 3.04 -0.74
N ASN A 73 -30.04 3.72 -1.86
CA ASN A 73 -28.98 4.75 -1.98
C ASN A 73 -29.05 5.88 -0.93
N SER A 74 -30.24 6.15 -0.37
CA SER A 74 -30.44 7.19 0.65
C SER A 74 -29.80 6.88 2.01
N GLU A 75 -29.54 5.61 2.30
CA GLU A 75 -28.91 5.20 3.57
C GLU A 75 -27.38 5.32 3.52
N TYR A 76 -26.81 5.36 2.31
CA TYR A 76 -25.38 5.53 2.12
C TYR A 76 -24.98 7.00 2.12
N PRO A 77 -23.80 7.34 2.65
CA PRO A 77 -23.34 8.70 2.67
C PRO A 77 -23.04 9.20 1.25
N GLU A 78 -23.34 10.48 0.99
CA GLU A 78 -23.27 11.09 -0.35
C GLU A 78 -21.86 11.03 -0.97
N TRP A 79 -20.80 11.04 -0.16
CA TRP A 79 -19.41 10.98 -0.64
C TRP A 79 -19.10 9.67 -1.37
N LEU A 80 -19.84 8.59 -1.10
CA LEU A 80 -19.64 7.29 -1.75
C LEU A 80 -19.85 7.40 -3.27
N PHE A 81 -20.87 8.16 -3.69
CA PHE A 81 -21.22 8.35 -5.09
C PHE A 81 -20.41 9.46 -5.77
N LYS A 82 -19.62 10.21 -5.01
CA LYS A 82 -18.72 11.26 -5.51
C LYS A 82 -17.29 10.74 -5.76
N LEU A 83 -17.03 9.46 -5.53
CA LEU A 83 -15.72 8.86 -5.78
C LEU A 83 -15.43 8.76 -7.28
N ASP A 84 -14.22 9.17 -7.67
CA ASP A 84 -13.73 9.01 -9.04
C ASP A 84 -13.45 7.53 -9.32
N LEU A 85 -14.28 6.90 -10.15
CA LEU A 85 -14.09 5.52 -10.64
C LEU A 85 -13.27 5.44 -11.94
N SER A 86 -12.79 6.58 -12.42
CA SER A 86 -11.94 6.68 -13.61
C SER A 86 -10.58 6.03 -13.35
N PRO A 87 -9.91 5.51 -14.41
CA PRO A 87 -8.55 5.01 -14.27
C PRO A 87 -7.62 6.12 -13.73
N PRO A 88 -6.58 5.75 -12.97
CA PRO A 88 -5.65 6.72 -12.42
C PRO A 88 -5.00 7.52 -13.56
N LYS A 89 -5.04 8.84 -13.46
CA LYS A 89 -4.44 9.76 -14.42
C LYS A 89 -2.93 9.55 -14.48
N ALA A 90 -2.34 9.77 -15.66
CA ALA A 90 -0.89 9.74 -15.78
C ALA A 90 -0.26 10.96 -15.08
N LEU A 91 1.00 10.84 -14.67
CA LEU A 91 1.72 11.94 -14.00
C LEU A 91 1.77 13.23 -14.83
N GLU A 92 1.81 13.08 -16.15
CA GLU A 92 1.92 14.20 -17.10
C GLU A 92 0.62 15.00 -17.23
N ASP A 93 -0.53 14.37 -16.92
CA ASP A 93 -1.86 14.98 -16.96
C ASP A 93 -2.30 15.55 -15.60
N MET A 94 -1.52 15.32 -14.54
CA MET A 94 -1.81 15.78 -13.19
C MET A 94 -1.13 17.12 -12.89
N ASP A 95 -1.85 18.00 -12.21
CA ASP A 95 -1.36 19.33 -11.82
C ASP A 95 -1.03 19.33 -10.31
N PRO A 96 0.17 19.80 -9.88
CA PRO A 96 0.52 19.91 -8.46
C PRO A 96 -0.44 20.78 -7.64
N ASP A 97 -1.07 21.80 -8.24
CA ASP A 97 -1.94 22.74 -7.53
C ASP A 97 -3.39 22.23 -7.41
N VAL A 98 -3.85 21.41 -8.37
CA VAL A 98 -5.22 20.88 -8.42
C VAL A 98 -5.33 19.50 -7.75
N ASP A 99 -4.43 18.58 -8.08
CA ASP A 99 -4.45 17.19 -7.57
C ASP A 99 -3.68 17.05 -6.25
N GLY A 100 -2.90 18.07 -5.87
CA GLY A 100 -2.24 18.19 -4.58
C GLY A 100 -1.35 17.00 -4.24
N TRP A 101 -1.74 16.22 -3.23
CA TRP A 101 -0.97 15.07 -2.74
C TRP A 101 -0.82 13.94 -3.76
N LYS A 102 -1.85 13.68 -4.58
CA LYS A 102 -1.87 12.58 -5.55
C LYS A 102 -0.76 12.74 -6.59
N TYR A 103 -0.51 13.97 -7.03
CA TYR A 103 0.59 14.31 -7.92
C TYR A 103 1.95 13.91 -7.33
N TRP A 104 2.22 14.33 -6.08
CA TRP A 104 3.51 14.06 -5.44
C TRP A 104 3.74 12.58 -5.14
N GLU A 105 2.69 11.83 -4.84
CA GLU A 105 2.75 10.37 -4.72
C GLU A 105 3.17 9.72 -6.06
N ALA A 106 2.54 10.11 -7.17
CA ALA A 106 2.90 9.63 -8.49
C ALA A 106 4.35 10.00 -8.89
N VAL A 107 4.82 11.20 -8.52
CA VAL A 107 6.24 11.60 -8.71
C VAL A 107 7.18 10.67 -7.94
N LYS A 108 6.88 10.39 -6.66
CA LYS A 108 7.69 9.51 -5.81
C LYS A 108 7.73 8.10 -6.39
N GLU A 109 6.59 7.59 -6.84
CA GLU A 109 6.52 6.27 -7.45
C GLU A 109 7.34 6.19 -8.74
N ARG A 110 7.22 7.19 -9.64
CA ARG A 110 8.01 7.25 -10.87
C ARG A 110 9.51 7.28 -10.58
N LYS A 111 9.96 8.06 -9.59
CA LYS A 111 11.35 8.09 -9.13
C LYS A 111 11.82 6.74 -8.61
N LEU A 112 11.01 6.06 -7.80
CA LEU A 112 11.33 4.73 -7.28
C LEU A 112 11.46 3.70 -8.41
N ARG A 113 10.51 3.69 -9.35
CA ARG A 113 10.54 2.82 -10.53
C ARG A 113 11.80 3.07 -11.37
N GLN A 114 12.15 4.34 -11.61
CA GLN A 114 13.38 4.71 -12.32
C GLN A 114 14.64 4.25 -11.58
N LYS A 115 14.71 4.43 -10.25
CA LYS A 115 15.83 3.97 -9.43
C LYS A 115 16.01 2.46 -9.52
N VAL A 116 14.92 1.69 -9.38
CA VAL A 116 14.95 0.22 -9.51
C VAL A 116 15.39 -0.19 -10.91
N ARG A 117 14.89 0.48 -11.96
CA ARG A 117 15.32 0.23 -13.34
C ARG A 117 16.80 0.53 -13.54
N HIS A 118 17.28 1.67 -13.06
CA HIS A 118 18.69 2.04 -13.13
C HIS A 118 19.54 1.01 -12.42
N GLU A 119 19.18 0.57 -11.21
CA GLU A 119 19.95 -0.42 -10.47
C GLU A 119 20.06 -1.76 -11.21
N LYS A 120 18.96 -2.21 -11.82
CA LYS A 120 18.94 -3.41 -12.67
C LYS A 120 19.88 -3.27 -13.87
N LEU A 121 19.82 -2.13 -14.57
CA LEU A 121 20.66 -1.89 -15.75
C LEU A 121 22.12 -1.71 -15.37
N ARG A 122 22.40 -1.02 -14.26
CA ARG A 122 23.74 -0.83 -13.69
C ARG A 122 24.44 -2.16 -13.48
N ILE A 123 23.74 -3.12 -12.88
CA ILE A 123 24.27 -4.47 -12.65
C ILE A 123 24.37 -5.28 -13.95
N LYS A 124 23.39 -5.17 -14.85
CA LYS A 124 23.40 -5.91 -16.12
C LYS A 124 24.56 -5.49 -17.05
N PHE A 125 24.93 -4.21 -17.03
CA PHE A 125 25.91 -3.64 -17.93
C PHE A 125 27.24 -3.26 -17.25
N ILE A 126 27.61 -3.91 -16.14
CA ILE A 126 28.87 -3.63 -15.41
C ILE A 126 30.08 -3.64 -16.37
N HIS A 127 30.17 -4.66 -17.22
CA HIS A 127 31.25 -4.84 -18.18
C HIS A 127 31.34 -3.72 -19.24
N MET A 128 30.25 -2.99 -19.49
CA MET A 128 30.21 -1.86 -20.42
C MET A 128 30.67 -0.57 -19.73
N GLN A 129 30.40 -0.40 -18.44
CA GLN A 129 30.75 0.81 -17.68
C GLN A 129 32.26 1.04 -17.56
N ASP A 130 33.06 -0.04 -17.50
CA ASP A 130 34.53 0.03 -17.41
C ASP A 130 35.27 -0.09 -18.75
N SER A 131 34.52 -0.11 -19.86
CA SER A 131 35.08 -0.29 -21.19
C SER A 131 36.01 0.88 -21.59
N PRO A 132 37.14 0.60 -22.28
CA PRO A 132 38.07 1.63 -22.73
C PRO A 132 37.42 2.70 -23.65
N SER A 133 36.30 2.39 -24.31
CA SER A 133 35.55 3.33 -25.16
C SER A 133 34.75 4.35 -24.34
N LEU A 134 34.10 3.94 -23.25
CA LEU A 134 33.36 4.85 -22.37
C LEU A 134 34.28 5.72 -21.50
N LYS A 135 35.45 5.21 -21.09
CA LYS A 135 36.48 5.98 -20.37
C LYS A 135 37.07 7.14 -21.19
N LYS A 136 37.02 7.05 -22.52
CA LYS A 136 37.50 8.11 -23.45
C LYS A 136 36.50 9.25 -23.64
N LEU A 137 35.23 9.08 -23.22
CA LEU A 137 34.16 10.07 -23.36
C LEU A 137 33.94 10.93 -22.11
N LYS A 138 34.56 10.55 -20.99
CA LYS A 138 34.62 11.35 -19.75
C LYS A 138 35.83 12.26 -19.75
#